data_AF-A0A5D2KX64-F1
#
_entry.id   AF-A0A5D2KX64-F1
#
_cell.length_a   1.000
_cell.length_b   1.000
_cell.length_c   1.000
_cell.angle_alpha   90.00
_cell.angle_beta   90.00
_cell.angle_gamma   90.00
#
_symmetry.space_group_name_H-M   'P 1'
#
loop_
_entity.id
_entity.type
_entity.pdbx_description
1 polymer ?
#
loop_
_entity_poly.entity_id
_entity_poly.type
_entity_poly.pdbx_seq_one_letter_code
_entity_poly.pdbx_strand_id
1 'polypeptide(L)'
;MTLQNFLNTLKTVKKSSASTLSPKHFQHLPDFISHFLKPSTPLDASALPSLTPTTFRDILSNPDLKASKCFRFFNFVANNQSLLSFKPHLQDHLILISRLLKARLFADAEAMLKTLSVDENLRNGDIKKAREIMEEMSGRGIKPNVITFNILIDSCVKRWDFEELDLVLGLMRKGGVGFNVETYKFLIDGYSSYWKIEAAERLVMEMHDKGLRVDTYLFNLMINGYCKLGAIESVLLLLGRMRDRGVKPNADTFCPIINWYSKVGGMEVAMKYVEEMQKMGFELDKVMYDMLIDRFCQNGMADEAFELRIDMERKGFQADIAVFNQMGEILCETYQTEKAKMLMNIMIKRGICPKMVSFTSAIS
;
A
#
# COMPACT_ATOMS: atom_id res chain seq x y z
N MET A 1 -15.88 -36.57 -11.39
CA MET A 1 -15.16 -36.60 -12.69
C MET A 1 -13.67 -36.53 -12.38
N THR A 2 -12.91 -37.62 -12.57
CA THR A 2 -11.56 -37.79 -12.03
C THR A 2 -10.47 -37.19 -12.91
N LEU A 3 -9.33 -36.79 -12.32
CA LEU A 3 -8.11 -36.27 -12.96
C LEU A 3 -7.65 -37.11 -14.17
N GLN A 4 -7.94 -38.41 -14.14
CA GLN A 4 -7.65 -39.34 -15.23
C GLN A 4 -8.52 -39.11 -16.47
N ASN A 5 -9.79 -38.69 -16.31
CA ASN A 5 -10.65 -38.33 -17.43
C ASN A 5 -10.17 -37.03 -18.08
N PHE A 6 -9.68 -36.05 -17.29
CA PHE A 6 -9.08 -34.82 -17.82
C PHE A 6 -7.76 -35.06 -18.58
N LEU A 7 -6.91 -35.98 -18.09
CA LEU A 7 -5.69 -36.40 -18.78
C LEU A 7 -5.95 -37.21 -20.05
N ASN A 8 -7.03 -38.01 -20.07
CA ASN A 8 -7.45 -38.73 -21.27
C ASN A 8 -8.06 -37.78 -22.32
N THR A 9 -8.78 -36.72 -21.91
CA THR A 9 -9.21 -35.64 -22.81
C THR A 9 -8.01 -34.89 -23.41
N LEU A 10 -6.92 -34.68 -22.66
CA LEU A 10 -5.68 -34.10 -23.20
C LEU A 10 -4.92 -35.02 -24.17
N LYS A 11 -5.07 -36.35 -24.04
CA LYS A 11 -4.48 -37.32 -24.99
C LYS A 11 -5.29 -37.44 -26.28
N THR A 12 -6.62 -37.31 -26.24
CA THR A 12 -7.48 -37.33 -27.43
C THR A 12 -7.44 -36.02 -28.22
N VAL A 13 -7.16 -34.88 -27.56
CA VAL A 13 -6.92 -33.59 -28.24
C VAL A 13 -5.63 -33.59 -29.08
N LYS A 14 -4.73 -34.57 -28.90
CA LYS A 14 -3.50 -34.69 -29.70
C LYS A 14 -3.72 -35.21 -31.13
N LYS A 15 -4.97 -35.36 -31.61
CA LYS A 15 -5.26 -35.83 -32.99
C LYS A 15 -6.45 -35.21 -33.71
N SER A 16 -7.10 -34.17 -33.20
CA SER A 16 -8.17 -33.47 -33.96
C SER A 16 -8.07 -31.95 -33.79
N SER A 17 -7.84 -31.28 -34.93
CA SER A 17 -7.62 -29.85 -35.18
C SER A 17 -6.41 -29.23 -34.46
N ALA A 18 -5.23 -29.08 -35.06
CA ALA A 18 -5.01 -28.43 -36.35
C ALA A 18 -6.06 -27.34 -36.62
N SER A 19 -6.30 -26.44 -35.67
CA SER A 19 -6.84 -25.13 -36.01
C SER A 19 -5.72 -24.36 -36.69
N THR A 20 -5.74 -24.42 -38.01
CA THR A 20 -4.98 -23.58 -38.94
C THR A 20 -5.14 -22.11 -38.53
N LEU A 21 -4.26 -21.62 -37.66
CA LEU A 21 -3.97 -20.20 -37.56
C LEU A 21 -3.40 -19.80 -38.92
N SER A 22 -4.07 -18.87 -39.61
CA SER A 22 -3.70 -18.52 -40.97
C SER A 22 -2.22 -18.10 -41.03
N PRO A 23 -1.48 -18.49 -42.10
CA PRO A 23 -0.05 -18.22 -42.23
C PRO A 23 0.33 -16.73 -42.27
N LYS A 24 -0.64 -15.81 -42.26
CA LYS A 24 -0.40 -14.36 -42.31
C LYS A 24 0.06 -13.74 -40.98
N HIS A 25 -0.18 -14.38 -39.82
CA HIS A 25 0.27 -13.84 -38.52
C HIS A 25 1.71 -14.25 -38.14
N PHE A 26 2.33 -15.14 -38.92
CA PHE A 26 3.66 -15.69 -38.63
C PHE A 26 4.70 -15.40 -39.72
N GLN A 27 4.42 -14.52 -40.70
CA GLN A 27 5.35 -14.32 -41.84
C GLN A 27 6.72 -13.73 -41.45
N HIS A 28 6.85 -13.12 -40.27
CA HIS A 28 8.12 -12.54 -39.81
C HIS A 28 8.63 -13.12 -38.48
N LEU A 29 7.83 -13.91 -37.77
CA LEU A 29 8.20 -14.44 -36.45
C LEU A 29 9.29 -15.53 -36.51
N PRO A 30 9.29 -16.48 -37.48
CA PRO A 30 10.36 -17.47 -37.63
C PRO A 30 11.69 -16.84 -38.04
N ASP A 31 11.69 -15.82 -38.89
CA ASP A 31 12.91 -15.10 -39.29
C ASP A 31 13.48 -14.28 -38.13
N PHE A 32 12.60 -13.60 -37.38
CA PHE A 32 12.96 -12.92 -36.14
C PHE A 32 13.52 -13.90 -35.09
N ILE A 33 12.81 -14.99 -34.79
CA ILE A 33 13.25 -16.03 -33.86
C ILE A 33 14.57 -16.68 -34.35
N SER A 34 14.73 -16.96 -35.64
CA SER A 34 15.96 -17.57 -36.17
C SER A 34 17.16 -16.63 -36.11
N HIS A 35 16.95 -15.32 -36.25
CA HIS A 35 17.97 -14.29 -36.07
C HIS A 35 18.40 -14.18 -34.60
N PHE A 36 17.45 -14.18 -33.66
CA PHE A 36 17.68 -14.05 -32.21
C PHE A 36 18.27 -15.29 -31.53
N LEU A 37 18.07 -16.49 -32.10
CA LEU A 37 18.50 -17.76 -31.48
C LEU A 37 19.86 -18.29 -31.96
N LYS A 38 20.59 -17.51 -32.78
CA LYS A 38 21.95 -17.86 -33.22
C LYS A 38 22.92 -17.77 -32.04
N PRO A 39 23.71 -18.82 -31.76
CA PRO A 39 24.48 -18.95 -30.53
C PRO A 39 25.70 -18.03 -30.38
N SER A 40 26.08 -17.27 -31.42
CA SER A 40 27.38 -16.59 -31.53
C SER A 40 27.33 -15.11 -31.96
N THR A 41 26.14 -14.50 -32.03
CA THR A 41 25.98 -13.08 -32.36
C THR A 41 25.40 -12.30 -31.16
N PRO A 42 25.91 -11.10 -30.84
CA PRO A 42 25.29 -10.25 -29.83
C PRO A 42 23.84 -9.96 -30.23
N LEU A 43 22.94 -9.96 -29.24
CA LEU A 43 21.52 -9.68 -29.43
C LEU A 43 21.38 -8.26 -30.00
N ASP A 44 20.94 -8.15 -31.26
CA ASP A 44 20.80 -6.86 -31.95
C ASP A 44 19.56 -6.11 -31.43
N ALA A 45 19.77 -4.90 -30.93
CA ALA A 45 18.73 -4.03 -30.38
C ALA A 45 17.85 -3.38 -31.47
N SER A 46 18.26 -3.45 -32.75
CA SER A 46 17.54 -2.87 -33.89
C SER A 46 16.10 -3.39 -34.06
N ALA A 47 15.82 -4.59 -33.54
CA ALA A 47 14.53 -5.26 -33.69
C ALA A 47 13.60 -5.10 -32.45
N LEU A 48 14.04 -4.42 -31.39
CA LEU A 48 13.22 -4.16 -30.19
C LEU A 48 12.01 -3.23 -30.46
N PRO A 49 12.10 -2.17 -31.29
CA PRO A 49 10.97 -1.27 -31.53
C PRO A 49 9.78 -1.90 -32.24
N SER A 50 9.99 -3.02 -32.96
CA SER A 50 8.92 -3.78 -33.63
C SER A 50 8.29 -4.85 -32.76
N LEU A 51 8.83 -5.08 -31.55
CA LEU A 51 8.31 -6.07 -30.62
C LEU A 51 6.99 -5.58 -30.01
N THR A 52 5.98 -6.43 -30.06
CA THR A 52 4.68 -6.19 -29.43
C THR A 52 4.51 -7.06 -28.18
N PRO A 53 3.64 -6.69 -27.23
CA PRO A 53 3.35 -7.54 -26.07
C PRO A 53 2.89 -8.96 -26.44
N THR A 54 2.17 -9.10 -27.56
CA THR A 54 1.68 -10.39 -28.07
C THR A 54 2.81 -11.26 -28.60
N THR A 55 3.67 -10.71 -29.45
CA THR A 55 4.81 -11.45 -30.02
C THR A 55 5.84 -11.83 -28.96
N PHE A 56 6.06 -10.97 -27.96
CA PHE A 56 6.88 -11.28 -26.79
C PHE A 56 6.35 -12.51 -26.03
N ARG A 57 5.04 -12.55 -25.76
CA ARG A 57 4.40 -13.66 -25.06
C ARG A 57 4.41 -14.95 -25.85
N ASP A 58 4.19 -14.88 -27.16
CA ASP A 58 4.23 -16.05 -28.04
C ASP A 58 5.62 -16.70 -28.04
N ILE A 59 6.69 -15.89 -28.01
CA ILE A 59 8.07 -16.38 -27.90
C ILE A 59 8.30 -17.11 -26.57
N LEU A 60 7.87 -16.54 -25.44
CA LEU A 60 8.05 -17.17 -24.12
C LEU A 60 7.23 -18.47 -23.98
N SER A 61 6.06 -18.51 -24.61
CA SER A 61 5.12 -19.64 -24.55
C SER A 61 5.46 -20.75 -25.55
N ASN A 62 6.23 -20.47 -26.61
CA ASN A 62 6.51 -21.42 -27.68
C ASN A 62 7.18 -22.71 -27.15
N PRO A 63 6.55 -23.89 -27.24
CA PRO A 63 7.06 -25.14 -26.65
C PRO A 63 8.38 -25.64 -27.27
N ASP A 64 8.71 -25.25 -28.50
CA ASP A 64 9.90 -25.73 -29.21
C ASP A 64 11.19 -25.00 -28.79
N LEU A 65 11.09 -23.88 -28.07
CA LEU A 65 12.23 -23.11 -27.60
C LEU A 65 12.81 -23.62 -26.28
N LYS A 66 14.14 -23.67 -26.16
CA LYS A 66 14.78 -24.01 -24.88
C LYS A 66 14.50 -22.92 -23.84
N ALA A 67 14.17 -23.31 -22.61
CA ALA A 67 13.87 -22.40 -21.51
C ALA A 67 15.01 -21.38 -21.23
N SER A 68 16.27 -21.81 -21.35
CA SER A 68 17.44 -20.93 -21.21
C SER A 68 17.51 -19.83 -22.28
N LYS A 69 17.03 -20.10 -23.51
CA LYS A 69 16.95 -19.09 -24.56
C LYS A 69 15.83 -18.09 -24.30
N CYS A 70 14.68 -18.56 -23.82
CA CYS A 70 13.58 -17.68 -23.39
C CYS A 70 14.02 -16.77 -22.23
N PHE A 71 14.81 -17.28 -21.27
CA PHE A 71 15.33 -16.49 -20.16
C PHE A 71 16.34 -15.42 -20.59
N ARG A 72 17.29 -15.79 -21.47
CA ARG A 72 18.21 -14.80 -22.07
C ARG A 72 17.47 -13.72 -22.84
N PHE A 73 16.46 -14.09 -23.61
CA PHE A 73 15.63 -13.14 -24.35
C PHE A 73 14.88 -12.20 -23.40
N PHE A 74 14.28 -12.74 -22.35
CA PHE A 74 13.59 -11.95 -21.33
C PHE A 74 14.53 -10.91 -20.67
N ASN A 75 15.71 -11.34 -20.22
CA ASN A 75 16.67 -10.43 -19.60
C ASN A 75 17.17 -9.37 -20.59
N PHE A 76 17.32 -9.72 -21.86
CA PHE A 76 17.66 -8.76 -22.90
C PHE A 76 16.59 -7.68 -23.07
N VAL A 77 15.31 -8.08 -23.13
CA VAL A 77 14.18 -7.15 -23.19
C VAL A 77 14.13 -6.27 -21.94
N ALA A 78 14.27 -6.86 -20.75
CA ALA A 78 14.25 -6.13 -19.48
C ALA A 78 15.40 -5.10 -19.37
N ASN A 79 16.59 -5.41 -19.88
CA ASN A 79 17.74 -4.49 -19.86
C ASN A 79 17.65 -3.38 -20.92
N ASN A 80 16.80 -3.52 -21.93
CA ASN A 80 16.63 -2.54 -23.01
C ASN A 80 15.24 -1.88 -22.97
N GLN A 81 14.68 -1.73 -21.77
CA GLN A 81 13.33 -1.25 -21.53
C GLN A 81 13.04 0.15 -22.10
N SER A 82 14.07 0.99 -22.27
CA SER A 82 13.97 2.34 -22.86
C SER A 82 13.65 2.34 -24.35
N LEU A 83 13.88 1.23 -25.05
CA LEU A 83 13.66 1.09 -26.50
C LEU A 83 12.30 0.44 -26.83
N LEU A 84 11.52 0.12 -25.81
CA LEU A 84 10.26 -0.62 -25.92
C LEU A 84 9.09 0.25 -25.48
N SER A 85 7.96 0.14 -26.20
CA SER A 85 6.70 0.79 -25.83
C SER A 85 5.94 0.07 -24.71
N PHE A 86 6.41 -1.10 -24.27
CA PHE A 86 5.75 -1.94 -23.26
C PHE A 86 6.75 -2.54 -22.28
N LYS A 87 6.29 -2.81 -21.05
CA LYS A 87 7.04 -3.56 -20.02
C LYS A 87 6.55 -5.01 -19.96
N PRO A 88 7.44 -5.99 -19.70
CA PRO A 88 7.02 -7.37 -19.45
C PRO A 88 5.96 -7.46 -18.34
N HIS A 89 4.85 -8.15 -18.61
CA HIS A 89 3.76 -8.30 -17.64
C HIS A 89 4.01 -9.47 -16.68
N LEU A 90 3.22 -9.55 -15.60
CA LEU A 90 3.32 -10.65 -14.61
C LEU A 90 3.16 -12.00 -15.30
N GLN A 91 2.21 -12.11 -16.21
CA GLN A 91 1.97 -13.33 -16.97
C GLN A 91 3.21 -13.79 -17.75
N ASP A 92 3.99 -12.86 -18.31
CA ASP A 92 5.19 -13.19 -19.09
C ASP A 92 6.31 -13.74 -18.18
N HIS A 93 6.49 -13.14 -17.00
CA HIS A 93 7.40 -13.63 -15.98
C HIS A 93 6.99 -15.02 -15.46
N LEU A 94 5.69 -15.24 -15.19
CA LEU A 94 5.17 -16.51 -14.69
C LEU A 94 5.30 -17.64 -15.72
N ILE A 95 5.04 -17.35 -17.01
CA ILE A 95 5.26 -18.30 -18.12
C ILE A 95 6.73 -18.74 -18.13
N LEU A 96 7.65 -17.77 -18.04
CA LEU A 96 9.07 -18.05 -18.05
C LEU A 96 9.54 -18.82 -16.81
N ILE A 97 9.07 -18.45 -15.61
CA ILE A 97 9.38 -19.16 -14.37
C ILE A 97 8.89 -20.61 -14.45
N SER A 98 7.63 -20.86 -14.82
CA SER A 98 7.12 -22.23 -14.99
C SER A 98 7.95 -23.02 -16.00
N ARG A 99 8.37 -22.37 -17.10
CA ARG A 99 9.22 -22.99 -18.12
C ARG A 99 10.61 -23.36 -17.59
N LEU A 100 11.25 -22.47 -16.84
CA LEU A 100 12.56 -22.69 -16.21
C LEU A 100 12.50 -23.82 -15.17
N LEU A 101 11.43 -23.85 -14.37
CA LEU A 101 11.18 -24.92 -13.40
C LEU A 101 10.95 -26.28 -14.08
N LYS A 102 10.18 -26.32 -15.16
CA LYS A 102 10.00 -27.53 -16.00
C LYS A 102 11.31 -28.04 -16.56
N ALA A 103 12.19 -27.11 -16.98
CA ALA A 103 13.51 -27.40 -17.51
C ALA A 103 14.59 -27.65 -16.44
N ARG A 104 14.26 -27.60 -15.14
CA ARG A 104 15.19 -27.74 -14.01
C ARG A 104 16.30 -26.66 -13.96
N LEU A 105 16.05 -25.48 -14.53
CA LEU A 105 16.93 -24.31 -14.49
C LEU A 105 16.59 -23.45 -13.26
N PHE A 106 16.96 -23.94 -12.09
CA PHE A 106 16.47 -23.40 -10.82
C PHE A 106 17.06 -22.05 -10.43
N ALA A 107 18.36 -21.82 -10.71
CA ALA A 107 19.01 -20.53 -10.45
C ALA A 107 18.39 -19.39 -11.29
N ASP A 108 18.06 -19.69 -12.55
CA ASP A 108 17.40 -18.74 -13.45
C ASP A 108 15.98 -18.41 -12.99
N ALA A 109 15.23 -19.42 -12.51
CA ALA A 109 13.89 -19.23 -11.96
C ALA A 109 13.91 -18.37 -10.67
N GLU A 110 14.89 -18.59 -9.79
CA GLU A 110 15.09 -17.76 -8.60
C GLU A 110 15.46 -16.32 -8.95
N ALA A 111 16.34 -16.12 -9.93
CA ALA A 111 16.69 -14.79 -10.42
C ALA A 111 15.46 -14.04 -10.96
N MET A 112 14.61 -14.71 -11.75
CA MET A 112 13.35 -14.15 -12.23
C MET A 112 12.40 -13.74 -11.10
N LEU A 113 12.27 -14.56 -10.06
CA LEU A 113 11.44 -14.25 -8.88
C LEU A 113 11.98 -13.04 -8.11
N LYS A 114 13.31 -12.84 -8.06
CA LYS A 114 13.89 -11.63 -7.44
C LYS A 114 13.58 -10.38 -8.24
N THR A 115 13.60 -10.46 -9.58
CA THR A 115 13.21 -9.34 -10.45
C THR A 115 11.74 -8.96 -10.26
N LEU A 116 10.85 -9.95 -10.03
CA LEU A 116 9.45 -9.72 -9.68
C LEU A 116 9.25 -8.89 -8.40
N SER A 117 10.17 -9.02 -7.43
CA SER A 117 10.09 -8.27 -6.16
C SER A 117 10.26 -6.76 -6.33
N VAL A 118 10.88 -6.31 -7.42
CA VAL A 118 11.28 -4.91 -7.62
C VAL A 118 10.30 -4.15 -8.54
N ASP A 119 9.51 -4.84 -9.37
CA ASP A 119 8.62 -4.18 -10.33
C ASP A 119 7.21 -3.94 -9.77
N GLU A 120 6.92 -2.67 -9.49
CA GLU A 120 5.64 -2.20 -8.94
C GLU A 120 4.41 -2.51 -9.83
N ASN A 121 4.59 -2.71 -11.15
CA ASN A 121 3.47 -2.94 -12.09
C ASN A 121 2.89 -4.36 -12.01
N LEU A 122 3.63 -5.29 -11.41
CA LEU A 122 3.28 -6.72 -11.34
C LEU A 122 2.30 -7.03 -10.19
N ARG A 123 1.94 -6.01 -9.41
CA ARG A 123 0.94 -6.04 -8.35
C ARG A 123 -0.52 -6.17 -8.83
N ASN A 124 -0.78 -6.17 -10.15
CA ASN A 124 -2.12 -6.34 -10.75
C ASN A 124 -2.17 -7.57 -11.67
N GLY A 125 -3.07 -8.54 -11.42
CA GLY A 125 -3.22 -9.72 -12.27
C GLY A 125 -3.61 -11.00 -11.56
N ASP A 126 -2.66 -11.88 -11.21
CA ASP A 126 -2.98 -13.27 -10.81
C ASP A 126 -2.11 -13.79 -9.66
N ILE A 127 -2.45 -13.43 -8.42
CA ILE A 127 -1.80 -13.93 -7.20
C ILE A 127 -1.90 -15.47 -7.13
N LYS A 128 -3.07 -16.00 -7.52
CA LYS A 128 -3.34 -17.44 -7.62
C LYS A 128 -2.34 -18.19 -8.51
N LYS A 129 -2.02 -17.65 -9.70
CA LYS A 129 -1.05 -18.29 -10.61
C LYS A 129 0.36 -18.29 -10.01
N ALA A 130 0.72 -17.21 -9.30
CA ALA A 130 2.00 -17.13 -8.63
C ALA A 130 2.09 -18.13 -7.44
N ARG A 131 0.99 -18.35 -6.70
CA ARG A 131 0.89 -19.43 -5.71
C ARG A 131 1.02 -20.83 -6.34
N GLU A 132 0.30 -21.10 -7.42
CA GLU A 132 0.36 -22.39 -8.15
C GLU A 132 1.81 -22.70 -8.61
N ILE A 133 2.54 -21.68 -9.06
CA ILE A 133 3.96 -21.82 -9.42
C ILE A 133 4.82 -22.13 -8.18
N MET A 134 4.58 -21.50 -7.04
CA MET A 134 5.29 -21.84 -5.79
C MET A 134 5.03 -23.27 -5.32
N GLU A 135 3.81 -23.79 -5.51
CA GLU A 135 3.48 -25.19 -5.26
C GLU A 135 4.22 -26.13 -6.22
N GLU A 136 4.29 -25.77 -7.51
CA GLU A 136 5.07 -26.52 -8.51
C GLU A 136 6.57 -26.54 -8.15
N MET A 137 7.13 -25.42 -7.69
CA MET A 137 8.51 -25.33 -7.19
C MET A 137 8.75 -26.31 -6.04
N SER A 138 7.84 -26.30 -5.06
CA SER A 138 7.92 -27.16 -3.88
C SER A 138 7.82 -28.64 -4.26
N GLY A 139 6.91 -29.00 -5.17
CA GLY A 139 6.78 -30.36 -5.70
C GLY A 139 8.00 -30.86 -6.48
N ARG A 140 8.85 -29.95 -6.98
CA ARG A 140 10.11 -30.25 -7.66
C ARG A 140 11.33 -30.24 -6.72
N GLY A 141 11.12 -30.07 -5.41
CA GLY A 141 12.18 -30.08 -4.39
C GLY A 141 12.88 -28.74 -4.17
N ILE A 142 12.37 -27.65 -4.76
CA ILE A 142 12.89 -26.30 -4.52
C ILE A 142 12.09 -25.68 -3.38
N LYS A 143 12.75 -25.25 -2.32
CA LYS A 143 12.08 -24.62 -1.17
C LYS A 143 11.95 -23.11 -1.39
N PRO A 144 10.74 -22.55 -1.48
CA PRO A 144 10.57 -21.10 -1.47
C PRO A 144 11.07 -20.52 -0.15
N ASN A 145 11.61 -19.29 -0.20
CA ASN A 145 12.11 -18.60 0.99
C ASN A 145 11.16 -17.47 1.41
N VAL A 146 11.47 -16.82 2.53
CA VAL A 146 10.64 -15.75 3.10
C VAL A 146 10.39 -14.59 2.13
N ILE A 147 11.34 -14.29 1.24
CA ILE A 147 11.19 -13.21 0.24
C ILE A 147 10.10 -13.59 -0.76
N THR A 148 10.08 -14.84 -1.24
CA THR A 148 9.06 -15.32 -2.19
C THR A 148 7.65 -15.23 -1.58
N PHE A 149 7.50 -15.61 -0.31
CA PHE A 149 6.23 -15.49 0.40
C PHE A 149 5.82 -14.02 0.61
N ASN A 150 6.77 -13.15 0.97
CA ASN A 150 6.50 -11.74 1.22
C ASN A 150 5.93 -11.01 -0.01
N ILE A 151 6.36 -11.36 -1.22
CA ILE A 151 5.80 -10.80 -2.47
C ILE A 151 4.32 -11.15 -2.61
N LEU A 152 3.96 -12.42 -2.37
CA LEU A 152 2.56 -12.85 -2.45
C LEU A 152 1.73 -12.25 -1.33
N ILE A 153 2.26 -12.23 -0.10
CA ILE A 153 1.58 -11.62 1.05
C ILE A 153 1.30 -10.15 0.80
N ASP A 154 2.31 -9.36 0.39
CA ASP A 154 2.14 -7.94 0.04
C ASP A 154 1.08 -7.73 -1.06
N SER A 155 1.07 -8.61 -2.05
CA SER A 155 0.08 -8.58 -3.12
C SER A 155 -1.33 -8.90 -2.63
N CYS A 156 -1.50 -9.91 -1.76
CA CYS A 156 -2.79 -10.28 -1.20
C CYS A 156 -3.36 -9.15 -0.34
N VAL A 157 -2.54 -8.60 0.57
CA VAL A 157 -3.00 -7.57 1.52
C VAL A 157 -3.38 -6.28 0.82
N LYS A 158 -2.65 -5.87 -0.23
CA LYS A 158 -2.99 -4.67 -1.02
C LYS A 158 -4.28 -4.79 -1.80
N ARG A 159 -4.73 -6.01 -2.09
CA ARG A 159 -6.00 -6.29 -2.78
C ARG A 159 -7.11 -6.76 -1.84
N TRP A 160 -6.83 -6.89 -0.55
CA TRP A 160 -7.73 -7.48 0.44
C TRP A 160 -8.22 -8.89 0.05
N ASP A 161 -7.39 -9.63 -0.68
CA ASP A 161 -7.65 -11.02 -1.05
C ASP A 161 -7.22 -11.93 0.11
N PHE A 162 -8.03 -11.94 1.18
CA PHE A 162 -7.75 -12.70 2.39
C PHE A 162 -7.89 -14.20 2.21
N GLU A 163 -8.70 -14.64 1.23
CA GLU A 163 -8.80 -16.06 0.87
C GLU A 163 -7.47 -16.58 0.32
N GLU A 164 -6.89 -15.86 -0.64
CA GLU A 164 -5.60 -16.23 -1.20
C GLU A 164 -4.46 -16.00 -0.19
N LEU A 165 -4.55 -14.97 0.66
CA LEU A 165 -3.60 -14.77 1.77
C LEU A 165 -3.53 -16.00 2.68
N ASP A 166 -4.67 -16.55 3.10
CA ASP A 166 -4.72 -17.71 3.99
C ASP A 166 -4.09 -18.95 3.34
N LEU A 167 -4.26 -19.14 2.02
CA LEU A 167 -3.59 -20.19 1.27
C LEU A 167 -2.06 -20.00 1.25
N VAL A 168 -1.59 -18.79 0.97
CA VAL A 168 -0.16 -18.45 0.95
C VAL A 168 0.48 -18.63 2.33
N LEU A 169 -0.17 -18.17 3.40
CA LEU A 169 0.28 -18.37 4.78
C LEU A 169 0.28 -19.86 5.18
N GLY A 170 -0.71 -20.63 4.71
CA GLY A 170 -0.75 -22.08 4.88
C GLY A 170 0.42 -22.79 4.22
N LEU A 171 0.79 -22.39 3.00
CA LEU A 171 1.98 -22.89 2.30
C LEU A 171 3.28 -22.51 3.01
N MET A 172 3.39 -21.27 3.49
CA MET A 172 4.54 -20.79 4.25
C MET A 172 4.77 -21.63 5.51
N ARG A 173 3.68 -21.92 6.23
CA ARG A 173 3.69 -22.79 7.43
C ARG A 173 4.08 -24.23 7.10
N LYS A 174 3.49 -24.83 6.05
CA LYS A 174 3.84 -26.20 5.59
C LYS A 174 5.30 -26.32 5.15
N GLY A 175 5.83 -25.25 4.56
CA GLY A 175 7.24 -25.16 4.16
C GLY A 175 8.22 -24.96 5.33
N GLY A 176 7.71 -24.72 6.56
CA GLY A 176 8.54 -24.42 7.72
C GLY A 176 9.24 -23.05 7.65
N VAL A 177 8.69 -22.11 6.88
CA VAL A 177 9.26 -20.76 6.72
C VAL A 177 8.64 -19.83 7.76
N GLY A 178 9.45 -19.31 8.67
CA GLY A 178 9.01 -18.36 9.70
C GLY A 178 8.82 -16.94 9.15
N PHE A 179 7.96 -16.17 9.81
CA PHE A 179 7.78 -14.74 9.50
C PHE A 179 9.03 -13.94 9.86
N ASN A 180 9.39 -12.98 9.01
CA ASN A 180 10.37 -11.94 9.35
C ASN A 180 9.66 -10.61 9.62
N VAL A 181 10.44 -9.57 9.96
CA VAL A 181 9.93 -8.23 10.24
C VAL A 181 9.06 -7.69 9.09
N GLU A 182 9.48 -7.90 7.84
CA GLU A 182 8.74 -7.47 6.64
C GLU A 182 7.39 -8.19 6.53
N THR A 183 7.36 -9.51 6.78
CA THR A 183 6.12 -10.30 6.77
C THR A 183 5.11 -9.73 7.77
N TYR A 184 5.54 -9.44 9.00
CA TYR A 184 4.68 -8.82 10.01
C TYR A 184 4.17 -7.45 9.56
N LYS A 185 5.04 -6.59 9.02
CA LYS A 185 4.65 -5.26 8.52
C LYS A 185 3.54 -5.35 7.47
N PHE A 186 3.69 -6.20 6.46
CA PHE A 186 2.68 -6.37 5.42
C PHE A 186 1.35 -6.88 5.97
N LEU A 187 1.38 -7.88 6.86
CA LEU A 187 0.15 -8.40 7.46
C LEU A 187 -0.54 -7.36 8.35
N ILE A 188 0.21 -6.66 9.20
CA ILE A 188 -0.34 -5.64 10.11
C ILE A 188 -0.95 -4.48 9.32
N ASP A 189 -0.25 -3.96 8.30
CA ASP A 189 -0.78 -2.91 7.42
C ASP A 189 -2.02 -3.40 6.65
N GLY A 190 -1.97 -4.63 6.12
CA GLY A 190 -3.09 -5.29 5.46
C GLY A 190 -4.34 -5.42 6.30
N TYR A 191 -4.22 -6.01 7.49
CA TYR A 191 -5.35 -6.18 8.40
C TYR A 191 -5.85 -4.83 8.93
N SER A 192 -4.95 -3.87 9.19
CA SER A 192 -5.34 -2.52 9.64
C SER A 192 -6.11 -1.76 8.56
N SER A 193 -5.67 -1.82 7.30
CA SER A 193 -6.35 -1.16 6.18
C SER A 193 -7.73 -1.75 5.87
N TYR A 194 -7.95 -3.03 6.18
CA TYR A 194 -9.25 -3.71 6.07
C TYR A 194 -10.02 -3.75 7.40
N TRP A 195 -9.70 -2.88 8.36
CA TRP A 195 -10.43 -2.73 9.62
C TRP A 195 -10.47 -3.98 10.53
N LYS A 196 -9.59 -4.95 10.29
CA LYS A 196 -9.38 -6.13 11.15
C LYS A 196 -8.35 -5.81 12.24
N ILE A 197 -8.62 -4.76 13.03
CA ILE A 197 -7.65 -4.17 13.97
C ILE A 197 -7.18 -5.18 15.03
N GLU A 198 -8.08 -6.03 15.54
CA GLU A 198 -7.72 -7.07 16.51
C GLU A 198 -6.74 -8.10 15.94
N ALA A 199 -6.84 -8.43 14.65
CA ALA A 199 -5.90 -9.34 13.99
C ALA A 199 -4.53 -8.68 13.83
N ALA A 200 -4.49 -7.40 13.47
CA ALA A 200 -3.28 -6.60 13.44
C ALA A 200 -2.63 -6.52 14.83
N GLU A 201 -3.42 -6.33 15.89
CA GLU A 201 -2.93 -6.29 17.26
C GLU A 201 -2.29 -7.61 17.69
N ARG A 202 -2.94 -8.75 17.43
CA ARG A 202 -2.36 -10.06 17.73
C ARG A 202 -0.99 -10.25 17.07
N LEU A 203 -0.83 -9.79 15.83
CA LEU A 203 0.44 -9.86 15.10
C LEU A 203 1.52 -8.96 15.70
N VAL A 204 1.16 -7.75 16.16
CA VAL A 204 2.10 -6.87 16.88
C VAL A 204 2.55 -7.49 18.20
N MET A 205 1.64 -8.12 18.93
CA MET A 205 1.98 -8.84 20.17
C MET A 205 2.89 -10.04 19.87
N GLU A 206 2.55 -10.86 18.89
CA GLU A 206 3.38 -12.00 18.48
C GLU A 206 4.78 -11.58 18.03
N MET A 207 4.89 -10.48 17.28
CA MET A 207 6.17 -9.93 16.83
C MET A 207 7.06 -9.56 18.03
N HIS A 208 6.48 -8.92 19.05
CA HIS A 208 7.18 -8.60 20.28
C HIS A 208 7.61 -9.84 21.08
N ASP A 209 6.72 -10.81 21.24
CA ASP A 209 6.98 -12.04 22.01
C ASP A 209 8.10 -12.89 21.36
N LYS A 210 8.29 -12.75 20.04
CA LYS A 210 9.42 -13.33 19.29
C LYS A 210 10.72 -12.52 19.38
N GLY A 211 10.74 -11.44 20.16
CA GLY A 211 11.89 -10.54 20.29
C GLY A 211 12.18 -9.72 19.03
N LEU A 212 11.23 -9.62 18.11
CA LEU A 212 11.38 -8.77 16.92
C LEU A 212 11.05 -7.33 17.27
N ARG A 213 11.81 -6.39 16.69
CA ARG A 213 11.63 -4.95 16.92
C ARG A 213 10.29 -4.49 16.34
N VAL A 214 9.36 -4.12 17.21
CA VAL A 214 8.10 -3.45 16.83
C VAL A 214 8.37 -1.96 16.66
N ASP A 215 8.03 -1.43 15.49
CA ASP A 215 8.19 0.00 15.19
C ASP A 215 6.99 0.82 15.68
N THR A 216 7.22 2.09 16.04
CA THR A 216 6.16 3.06 16.41
C THR A 216 5.03 3.11 15.38
N TYR A 217 5.37 3.02 14.09
CA TYR A 217 4.42 2.98 12.99
C TYR A 217 3.33 1.90 13.14
N LEU A 218 3.70 0.69 13.61
CA LEU A 218 2.74 -0.42 13.75
C LEU A 218 1.75 -0.18 14.89
N PHE A 219 2.18 0.47 15.98
CA PHE A 219 1.26 0.94 17.02
C PHE A 219 0.31 2.02 16.51
N ASN A 220 0.82 2.97 15.72
CA ASN A 220 0.03 4.06 15.17
C ASN A 220 -1.09 3.56 14.24
N LEU A 221 -0.84 2.52 13.45
CA LEU A 221 -1.87 1.88 12.63
C LEU A 221 -3.05 1.37 13.47
N MET A 222 -2.76 0.68 14.58
CA MET A 222 -3.79 0.14 15.48
C MET A 222 -4.52 1.24 16.25
N ILE A 223 -3.78 2.23 16.77
CA ILE A 223 -4.35 3.37 17.49
C ILE A 223 -5.32 4.13 16.58
N ASN A 224 -4.91 4.44 15.36
CA ASN A 224 -5.77 5.07 14.37
C ASN A 224 -7.00 4.21 14.05
N GLY A 225 -6.83 2.90 13.91
CA GLY A 225 -7.92 1.95 13.70
C GLY A 225 -8.96 1.97 14.83
N TYR A 226 -8.51 1.83 16.08
CA TYR A 226 -9.40 1.83 17.24
C TYR A 226 -10.05 3.19 17.50
N CYS A 227 -9.34 4.31 17.29
CA CYS A 227 -9.95 5.65 17.32
C CYS A 227 -11.11 5.75 16.33
N LYS A 228 -10.93 5.29 15.09
CA LYS A 228 -11.99 5.33 14.08
C LYS A 228 -13.16 4.38 14.38
N LEU A 229 -12.93 3.28 15.09
CA LEU A 229 -13.98 2.39 15.60
C LEU A 229 -14.67 2.91 16.88
N GLY A 230 -14.15 3.97 17.50
CA GLY A 230 -14.66 4.49 18.78
C GLY A 230 -14.26 3.66 20.01
N ALA A 231 -13.35 2.71 19.86
CA ALA A 231 -12.89 1.83 20.94
C ALA A 231 -11.77 2.48 21.75
N ILE A 232 -12.10 3.54 22.49
CA ILE A 232 -11.10 4.36 23.21
C ILE A 232 -10.36 3.58 24.31
N GLU A 233 -11.01 2.61 24.97
CA GLU A 233 -10.37 1.77 25.98
C GLU A 233 -9.19 0.98 25.38
N SER A 234 -9.36 0.45 24.17
CA SER A 234 -8.29 -0.24 23.42
C SER A 234 -7.16 0.70 23.04
N VAL A 235 -7.47 1.96 22.71
CA VAL A 235 -6.45 2.99 22.42
C VAL A 235 -5.59 3.26 23.66
N LEU A 236 -6.20 3.44 24.82
CA LEU A 236 -5.49 3.69 26.08
C LEU A 236 -4.63 2.50 26.49
N LEU A 237 -5.15 1.28 26.32
CA LEU A 237 -4.40 0.05 26.56
C LEU A 237 -3.18 -0.07 25.64
N LEU A 238 -3.33 0.26 24.36
CA LEU A 238 -2.23 0.25 23.40
C LEU A 238 -1.17 1.30 23.71
N LEU A 239 -1.55 2.51 24.12
CA LEU A 239 -0.61 3.54 24.57
C LEU A 239 0.21 3.08 25.79
N GLY A 240 -0.44 2.45 26.77
CA GLY A 240 0.24 1.86 27.92
C GLY A 240 1.25 0.81 27.51
N ARG A 241 0.81 -0.16 26.68
CA ARG A 241 1.69 -1.22 26.17
C ARG A 241 2.85 -0.70 25.33
N MET A 242 2.63 0.35 24.54
CA MET A 242 3.67 1.00 23.75
C MET A 242 4.77 1.53 24.67
N ARG A 243 4.38 2.20 25.76
CA ARG A 243 5.29 2.74 26.79
C ARG A 243 6.01 1.64 27.56
N ASP A 244 5.29 0.62 28.03
CA ASP A 244 5.86 -0.51 28.79
C ASP A 244 6.90 -1.29 27.99
N ARG A 245 6.73 -1.33 26.66
CA ARG A 245 7.65 -2.00 25.73
C ARG A 245 8.78 -1.09 25.24
N GLY A 246 8.90 0.12 25.77
CA GLY A 246 9.94 1.08 25.39
C GLY A 246 9.80 1.64 23.97
N VAL A 247 8.62 1.50 23.34
CA VAL A 247 8.32 2.11 22.04
C VAL A 247 7.83 3.54 22.30
N LYS A 248 8.45 4.53 21.66
CA LYS A 248 8.15 5.95 21.93
C LYS A 248 7.00 6.45 21.04
N PRO A 249 5.93 7.03 21.63
CA PRO A 249 4.92 7.78 20.89
C PRO A 249 5.52 8.90 20.05
N ASN A 250 4.88 9.22 18.94
CA ASN A 250 5.20 10.37 18.10
C ASN A 250 3.94 11.18 17.75
N ALA A 251 4.07 12.23 16.93
CA ALA A 251 2.93 13.04 16.47
C ALA A 251 1.78 12.20 15.88
N ASP A 252 2.10 11.20 15.06
CA ASP A 252 1.11 10.29 14.44
C ASP A 252 0.39 9.39 15.46
N THR A 253 0.98 9.20 16.65
CA THR A 253 0.32 8.51 17.77
C THR A 253 -0.80 9.36 18.36
N PHE A 254 -0.55 10.67 18.57
CA PHE A 254 -1.47 11.56 19.28
C PHE A 254 -2.56 12.15 18.37
N CYS A 255 -2.24 12.44 17.11
CA CYS A 255 -3.19 13.04 16.16
C CYS A 255 -4.56 12.33 16.08
N PRO A 256 -4.65 10.99 15.89
CA PRO A 256 -5.94 10.30 15.84
C PRO A 256 -6.69 10.33 17.18
N ILE A 257 -5.97 10.37 18.30
CA ILE A 257 -6.55 10.44 19.66
C ILE A 257 -7.19 11.81 19.89
N ILE A 258 -6.44 12.88 19.59
CA ILE A 258 -6.90 14.27 19.65
C ILE A 258 -8.14 14.42 18.78
N ASN A 259 -8.08 13.99 17.51
CA ASN A 259 -9.21 14.06 16.58
C ASN A 259 -10.46 13.33 17.10
N TRP A 260 -10.28 12.15 17.72
CA TRP A 260 -11.39 11.40 18.28
C TRP A 260 -12.04 12.15 19.45
N TYR A 261 -11.24 12.58 20.44
CA TYR A 261 -11.76 13.32 21.61
C TYR A 261 -12.45 14.61 21.20
N SER A 262 -11.88 15.36 20.25
CA SER A 262 -12.49 16.58 19.74
C SER A 262 -13.85 16.32 19.08
N LYS A 263 -14.01 15.19 18.36
CA LYS A 263 -15.28 14.82 17.72
C LYS A 263 -16.37 14.40 18.70
N VAL A 264 -16.01 13.76 19.81
CA VAL A 264 -16.98 13.32 20.84
C VAL A 264 -17.26 14.40 21.91
N GLY A 265 -16.76 15.62 21.71
CA GLY A 265 -16.94 16.75 22.64
C GLY A 265 -15.99 16.77 23.83
N GLY A 266 -15.03 15.84 23.92
CA GLY A 266 -14.05 15.74 24.99
C GLY A 266 -12.86 16.70 24.83
N MET A 267 -13.11 17.99 24.60
CA MET A 267 -12.06 18.97 24.27
C MET A 267 -11.01 19.12 25.37
N GLU A 268 -11.39 19.03 26.64
CA GLU A 268 -10.43 19.06 27.76
C GLU A 268 -9.39 17.94 27.66
N VAL A 269 -9.82 16.73 27.28
CA VAL A 269 -8.93 15.58 27.14
C VAL A 269 -8.11 15.69 25.85
N ALA A 270 -8.71 16.19 24.77
CA ALA A 270 -7.99 16.48 23.53
C ALA A 270 -6.82 17.44 23.79
N MET A 271 -7.04 18.52 24.52
CA MET A 271 -5.98 19.49 24.85
C MET A 271 -4.91 18.93 25.78
N LYS A 272 -5.25 18.03 26.71
CA LYS A 272 -4.23 17.30 27.50
C LYS A 272 -3.28 16.49 26.62
N TYR A 273 -3.80 15.85 25.57
CA TYR A 273 -2.96 15.13 24.60
C TYR A 273 -2.16 16.06 23.70
N VAL A 274 -2.68 17.24 23.35
CA VAL A 274 -1.91 18.30 22.66
C VAL A 274 -0.72 18.74 23.53
N GLU A 275 -0.95 19.00 24.81
CA GLU A 275 0.12 19.37 25.74
C GLU A 275 1.15 18.25 25.92
N GLU A 276 0.73 16.99 26.04
CA GLU A 276 1.63 15.83 26.12
C GLU A 276 2.49 15.72 24.86
N MET A 277 1.88 15.83 23.68
CA MET A 277 2.56 15.83 22.40
C MET A 277 3.61 16.94 22.31
N GLN A 278 3.26 18.18 22.71
CA GLN A 278 4.18 19.32 22.74
C GLN A 278 5.31 19.17 23.75
N LYS A 279 5.05 18.60 24.93
CA LYS A 279 6.09 18.28 25.94
C LYS A 279 7.09 17.25 25.42
N MET A 280 6.68 16.38 24.50
CA MET A 280 7.57 15.45 23.80
C MET A 280 8.34 16.08 22.63
N GLY A 281 8.15 17.38 22.37
CA GLY A 281 8.83 18.13 21.33
C GLY A 281 8.16 18.06 19.96
N PHE A 282 6.91 17.59 19.88
CA PHE A 282 6.14 17.56 18.64
C PHE A 282 5.20 18.77 18.56
N GLU A 283 5.30 19.55 17.49
CA GLU A 283 4.44 20.71 17.27
C GLU A 283 3.16 20.34 16.52
N LEU A 284 2.11 21.15 16.71
CA LEU A 284 0.90 21.07 15.90
C LEU A 284 1.21 21.48 14.46
N ASP A 285 0.67 20.75 13.50
CA ASP A 285 0.68 21.11 12.09
C ASP A 285 -0.59 21.90 11.73
N LYS A 286 -0.62 22.46 10.53
CA LYS A 286 -1.77 23.23 10.03
C LYS A 286 -3.08 22.43 10.13
N VAL A 287 -3.05 21.12 9.82
CA VAL A 287 -4.24 20.27 9.80
C VAL A 287 -4.82 20.10 11.21
N MET A 288 -3.96 19.94 12.21
CA MET A 288 -4.37 19.87 13.60
C MET A 288 -4.92 21.20 14.12
N TYR A 289 -4.32 22.34 13.73
CA TYR A 289 -4.86 23.66 14.06
C TYR A 289 -6.27 23.85 13.47
N ASP A 290 -6.43 23.63 12.17
CA ASP A 290 -7.71 23.81 11.48
C ASP A 290 -8.80 22.92 12.15
N MET A 291 -8.46 21.66 12.45
CA MET A 291 -9.36 20.71 13.12
C MET A 291 -9.73 21.15 14.54
N LEU A 292 -8.78 21.60 15.36
CA LEU A 292 -9.06 22.02 16.73
C LEU A 292 -9.88 23.31 16.77
N ILE A 293 -9.57 24.29 15.91
CA ILE A 293 -10.32 25.54 15.82
C ILE A 293 -11.77 25.27 15.40
N ASP A 294 -11.98 24.45 14.36
CA ASP A 294 -13.33 24.04 13.93
C ASP A 294 -14.12 23.41 15.09
N ARG A 295 -13.48 22.53 15.87
CA ARG A 295 -14.11 21.82 16.99
C ARG A 295 -14.41 22.73 18.18
N PHE A 296 -13.52 23.65 18.52
CA PHE A 296 -13.80 24.66 19.55
C PHE A 296 -14.99 25.55 19.16
N CYS A 297 -15.05 26.01 17.90
CA CYS A 297 -16.19 26.77 17.40
C CYS A 297 -17.50 26.00 17.48
N GLN A 298 -17.52 24.74 17.03
CA GLN A 298 -18.72 23.87 17.11
C GLN A 298 -19.20 23.63 18.55
N ASN A 299 -18.29 23.67 19.53
CA ASN A 299 -18.60 23.45 20.94
C ASN A 299 -18.90 24.76 21.69
N GLY A 300 -18.95 25.91 21.00
CA GLY A 300 -19.22 27.21 21.63
C GLY A 300 -18.06 27.80 22.43
N MET A 301 -16.86 27.23 22.30
CA MET A 301 -15.65 27.60 23.03
C MET A 301 -14.89 28.69 22.24
N ALA A 302 -15.49 29.87 22.16
CA ALA A 302 -15.02 30.95 21.28
C ALA A 302 -13.66 31.54 21.70
N ASP A 303 -13.39 31.59 23.00
CA ASP A 303 -12.12 32.12 23.54
C ASP A 303 -10.95 31.22 23.13
N GLU A 304 -11.09 29.92 23.30
CA GLU A 304 -10.09 28.91 22.98
C GLU A 304 -9.83 28.85 21.47
N ALA A 305 -10.88 28.90 20.65
CA ALA A 305 -10.75 29.00 19.19
C ALA A 305 -9.94 30.26 18.79
N PHE A 306 -10.18 31.38 19.46
CA PHE A 306 -9.50 32.65 19.20
C PHE A 306 -8.00 32.60 19.52
N GLU A 307 -7.65 32.09 20.70
CA GLU A 307 -6.26 31.94 21.11
C GLU A 307 -5.51 30.96 20.20
N LEU A 308 -6.15 29.84 19.83
CA LEU A 308 -5.51 28.84 18.98
C LEU A 308 -5.26 29.37 17.55
N ARG A 309 -6.15 30.21 17.01
CA ARG A 309 -5.92 30.92 15.74
C ARG A 309 -4.73 31.89 15.83
N ILE A 310 -4.55 32.58 16.96
CA ILE A 310 -3.40 33.47 17.16
C ILE A 310 -2.11 32.65 17.20
N ASP A 311 -2.10 31.52 17.91
CA ASP A 311 -0.93 30.64 17.98
C ASP A 311 -0.58 30.04 16.61
N MET A 312 -1.58 29.59 15.85
CA MET A 312 -1.43 29.14 14.46
C MET A 312 -0.69 30.17 13.59
N GLU A 313 -1.07 31.46 13.70
CA GLU A 313 -0.42 32.54 12.95
C GLU A 313 0.99 32.86 13.44
N ARG A 314 1.22 32.80 14.76
CA ARG A 314 2.57 32.95 15.34
C ARG A 314 3.52 31.85 14.87
N LYS A 315 3.01 30.64 14.66
CA LYS A 315 3.76 29.50 14.08
C LYS A 315 3.92 29.58 12.57
N GLY A 316 3.42 30.64 11.93
CA GLY A 316 3.61 30.90 10.50
C GLY A 316 2.57 30.22 9.59
N PHE A 317 1.53 29.60 10.16
CA PHE A 317 0.43 29.05 9.38
C PHE A 317 -0.62 30.12 9.10
N GLN A 318 -1.23 30.08 7.92
CA GLN A 318 -2.33 30.97 7.56
C GLN A 318 -3.66 30.26 7.78
N ALA A 319 -4.51 30.84 8.64
CA ALA A 319 -5.90 30.45 8.78
C ALA A 319 -6.65 30.72 7.47
N ASP A 320 -7.50 29.76 7.07
CA ASP A 320 -8.31 29.92 5.88
C ASP A 320 -9.54 30.79 6.12
N ILE A 321 -10.22 31.18 5.04
CA ILE A 321 -11.42 32.03 5.10
C ILE A 321 -12.55 31.32 5.86
N ALA A 322 -12.59 29.98 5.84
CA ALA A 322 -13.64 29.22 6.52
C ALA A 322 -13.52 29.37 8.04
N VAL A 323 -12.31 29.22 8.59
CA VAL A 323 -11.98 29.44 10.00
C VAL A 323 -12.40 30.85 10.44
N PHE A 324 -12.06 31.88 9.66
CA PHE A 324 -12.44 33.27 9.99
C PHE A 324 -13.96 33.47 10.04
N ASN A 325 -14.71 32.90 9.09
CA ASN A 325 -16.17 33.04 9.09
C ASN A 325 -16.81 32.32 10.27
N GLN A 326 -16.38 31.08 10.54
CA GLN A 326 -16.90 30.27 11.64
C GLN A 326 -16.60 30.89 13.00
N MET A 327 -15.40 31.44 13.18
CA MET A 327 -15.05 32.19 14.38
C MET A 327 -15.85 33.49 14.52
N GLY A 328 -16.11 34.18 13.41
CA GLY A 328 -16.97 35.37 13.41
C GLY A 328 -18.39 35.07 13.89
N GLU A 329 -18.97 33.97 13.41
CA GLU A 329 -20.29 33.50 13.82
C GLU A 329 -20.33 33.20 15.32
N ILE A 330 -19.42 32.37 15.84
CA ILE A 330 -19.44 32.00 17.26
C ILE A 330 -19.12 33.17 18.19
N LEU A 331 -18.24 34.10 17.81
CA LEU A 331 -17.95 35.29 18.61
C LEU A 331 -19.17 36.21 18.69
N CYS A 332 -20.01 36.26 17.66
CA CYS A 332 -21.25 37.02 17.71
C CYS A 332 -22.34 36.30 18.52
N GLU A 333 -22.44 34.98 18.41
CA GLU A 333 -23.36 34.17 19.24
C GLU A 333 -23.02 34.22 20.73
N THR A 334 -21.73 34.35 21.06
CA THR A 334 -21.23 34.47 22.44
C THR A 334 -21.10 35.91 22.92
N TYR A 335 -21.58 36.90 22.14
CA TYR A 335 -21.54 38.33 22.45
C TYR A 335 -20.12 38.91 22.73
N GLN A 336 -19.10 38.31 22.13
CA GLN A 336 -17.70 38.75 22.25
C GLN A 336 -17.35 39.82 21.20
N THR A 337 -18.04 40.95 21.25
CA THR A 337 -18.01 42.02 20.24
C THR A 337 -16.62 42.56 19.92
N GLU A 338 -15.74 42.71 20.92
CA GLU A 338 -14.40 43.26 20.69
C GLU A 338 -13.48 42.30 19.91
N LYS A 339 -13.54 40.99 20.21
CA LYS A 339 -12.83 39.96 19.46
C LYS A 339 -13.40 39.82 18.05
N ALA A 340 -14.72 39.93 17.87
CA ALA A 340 -15.36 39.93 16.57
C ALA A 340 -14.89 41.12 15.70
N LYS A 341 -14.83 42.34 16.26
CA LYS A 341 -14.27 43.53 15.57
C LYS A 341 -12.81 43.34 15.20
N MET A 342 -12.00 42.79 16.10
CA MET A 342 -10.59 42.50 15.82
C MET A 342 -10.43 41.52 14.66
N LEU A 343 -11.23 40.45 14.65
CA LEU A 343 -11.27 39.45 13.58
C LEU A 343 -11.66 40.08 12.23
N MET A 344 -12.71 40.91 12.22
CA MET A 344 -13.18 41.62 11.03
C MET A 344 -12.10 42.54 10.45
N ASN A 345 -11.40 43.30 11.29
CA ASN A 345 -10.29 44.15 10.87
C ASN A 345 -9.13 43.34 10.24
N ILE A 346 -8.85 42.14 10.76
CA ILE A 346 -7.84 41.24 10.19
C ILE A 346 -8.30 40.74 8.81
N MET A 347 -9.57 40.35 8.66
CA MET A 347 -10.13 39.91 7.37
C MET A 347 -10.03 41.01 6.32
N ILE A 348 -10.42 42.25 6.66
CA ILE A 348 -10.34 43.41 5.76
C ILE A 348 -8.89 43.67 5.33
N LYS A 349 -7.93 43.65 6.27
CA LYS A 349 -6.50 43.83 5.96
C LYS A 349 -5.94 42.75 5.03
N ARG A 350 -6.52 41.54 5.05
CA ARG A 350 -6.15 40.43 4.16
C ARG A 350 -6.88 40.45 2.82
N GLY A 351 -7.73 41.45 2.57
CA GLY A 351 -8.57 41.51 1.37
C GLY A 351 -9.68 40.46 1.34
N ILE A 352 -10.02 39.87 2.49
CA ILE A 352 -11.10 38.91 2.64
C ILE A 352 -12.38 39.70 2.93
N CYS A 353 -13.42 39.51 2.12
CA CYS A 353 -14.73 40.11 2.35
C CYS A 353 -15.46 39.34 3.46
N PRO A 354 -15.72 39.92 4.64
CA PRO A 354 -16.47 39.24 5.70
C PRO A 354 -17.89 38.95 5.21
N LYS A 355 -18.40 37.74 5.43
CA LYS A 355 -19.83 37.48 5.17
C LYS A 355 -20.66 38.35 6.12
N MET A 356 -21.44 39.28 5.56
CA MET A 356 -22.23 40.27 6.31
C MET A 356 -23.08 39.66 7.42
N VAL A 357 -23.70 38.49 7.20
CA VAL A 357 -24.63 37.86 8.15
C VAL A 357 -23.95 37.49 9.48
N SER A 358 -22.66 37.13 9.46
CA SER A 358 -21.91 36.69 10.65
C SER A 358 -21.50 37.84 11.57
N PHE A 359 -21.49 39.09 11.10
CA PHE A 359 -21.06 40.26 11.89
C PHE A 359 -22.16 41.32 12.07
N THR A 360 -23.28 41.22 11.36
CA THR A 360 -24.41 42.15 11.50
C THR A 360 -25.07 42.08 12.88
N SER A 361 -25.00 40.95 13.58
CA SER A 361 -25.54 40.79 14.95
C SER A 361 -24.63 41.38 16.04
N ALA A 362 -23.35 41.64 15.76
CA ALA A 362 -22.43 42.26 16.72
C ALA A 362 -22.43 43.81 16.66
N ILE A 363 -23.09 44.39 15.66
CA ILE A 363 -23.15 45.84 15.41
C ILE A 363 -24.53 46.43 15.76
N SER A 364 -25.56 45.60 15.98
CA SER A 364 -26.86 45.98 16.55
C SER A 364 -26.85 45.83 18.06
#